data_AF-A0A7V9VB51-F1
#
_entry.id   AF-A0A7V9VB51-F1
#
_cell.length_a   1.000
_cell.length_b   1.000
_cell.length_c   1.000
_cell.angle_alpha   90.00
_cell.angle_beta   90.00
_cell.angle_gamma   90.00
#
_symmetry.space_group_name_H-M   'P 1'
#
loop_
_entity.id
_entity.type
_entity.pdbx_description
1 polymer ?
#
loop_
_entity_poly.entity_id
_entity_poly.type
_entity_poly.pdbx_seq_one_letter_code
_entity_poly.pdbx_strand_id
1 'polypeptide(L)'
;MSSLLGRRSGTDAKTRRGGDTTAAGPGAAPGGWRFTLKGSPRHYDDVREIIEAGGGTVYFGEALTYERGAGVALWRVQARSFEWLPRLYEWWAEAERVEPIISDFHLYLPSNLKYAALTLRQTPPAEVEAFIRTNAPTDAIPVG
;
A
#
# COMPACT_ATOMS: atom_id res chain seq x y z
N MET A 1 -58.05 37.74 15.55
CA MET A 1 -58.27 36.44 16.22
C MET A 1 -58.76 35.43 15.18
N SER A 2 -58.21 34.21 15.22
CA SER A 2 -58.59 32.98 14.48
C SER A 2 -58.33 32.94 12.97
N SER A 3 -57.30 32.24 12.48
CA SER A 3 -57.08 30.77 12.30
C SER A 3 -57.46 30.33 10.88
N LEU A 4 -56.51 30.10 9.96
CA LEU A 4 -55.73 28.85 9.72
C LEU A 4 -56.60 27.62 9.43
N LEU A 5 -56.51 27.11 8.19
CA LEU A 5 -56.16 25.71 7.87
C LEU A 5 -56.10 25.50 6.34
N GLY A 6 -54.89 25.57 5.79
CA GLY A 6 -54.56 25.05 4.46
C GLY A 6 -54.06 23.61 4.56
N ARG A 7 -54.55 22.73 3.69
CA ARG A 7 -54.07 21.37 3.49
C ARG A 7 -53.56 21.25 2.04
N ARG A 8 -52.26 20.99 1.84
CA ARG A 8 -51.75 20.18 0.72
C ARG A 8 -50.56 19.34 1.16
N SER A 9 -50.61 18.10 0.70
CA SER A 9 -49.69 16.99 0.86
C SER A 9 -48.59 17.03 -0.20
N GLY A 10 -47.43 16.43 0.07
CA GLY A 10 -46.47 16.04 -0.97
C GLY A 10 -44.99 16.29 -0.64
N THR A 11 -44.33 15.23 -0.15
CA THR A 11 -42.96 14.77 -0.44
C THR A 11 -41.94 15.74 -1.04
N ASP A 12 -40.76 15.89 -0.39
CA ASP A 12 -39.48 15.65 -1.07
C ASP A 12 -38.28 15.56 -0.12
N ALA A 13 -37.29 14.79 -0.59
CA ALA A 13 -36.16 14.20 0.12
C ALA A 13 -35.24 15.21 0.82
N LYS A 14 -34.98 15.00 2.12
CA LYS A 14 -33.90 15.67 2.84
C LYS A 14 -32.57 15.01 2.49
N THR A 15 -31.85 15.67 1.59
CA THR A 15 -30.48 15.46 1.17
C THR A 15 -29.55 15.12 2.34
N ARG A 16 -28.89 13.95 2.26
CA ARG A 16 -27.67 13.64 3.03
C ARG A 16 -26.55 14.51 2.46
N ARG A 17 -26.20 15.58 3.19
CA ARG A 17 -24.96 16.36 2.99
C ARG A 17 -23.94 15.68 3.90
N GLY A 18 -22.99 14.90 3.40
CA GLY A 18 -21.97 15.29 2.43
C GLY A 18 -20.71 15.52 3.26
N GLY A 19 -19.80 14.55 3.23
CA GLY A 19 -18.70 14.38 4.17
C GLY A 19 -17.79 15.60 4.29
N ASP A 20 -17.38 15.84 5.52
CA ASP A 20 -16.36 16.81 5.90
C ASP A 20 -15.04 16.36 5.27
N THR A 21 -14.70 16.96 4.14
CA THR A 21 -13.37 16.79 3.53
C THR A 21 -12.45 17.72 4.29
N THR A 22 -11.92 17.25 5.41
CA THR A 22 -10.82 17.92 6.10
C THR A 22 -9.68 18.06 5.10
N ALA A 23 -9.46 19.28 4.62
CA ALA A 23 -8.37 19.62 3.74
C ALA A 23 -7.05 19.18 4.39
N ALA A 24 -6.33 18.29 3.72
CA ALA A 24 -5.01 17.87 4.13
C ALA A 24 -4.09 19.09 4.24
N GLY A 25 -3.44 19.25 5.40
CA GLY A 25 -2.47 20.31 5.64
C GLY A 25 -1.28 20.24 4.67
N PRO A 26 -0.49 21.32 4.55
CA PRO A 26 0.64 21.40 3.63
C PRO A 26 1.73 20.42 4.10
N GLY A 27 1.77 19.23 3.49
CA GLY A 27 2.70 18.14 3.86
C GLY A 27 2.26 16.76 3.38
N ALA A 28 0.99 16.59 2.97
CA ALA A 28 0.54 15.36 2.33
C ALA A 28 1.21 15.20 0.95
N ALA A 29 2.12 14.23 0.81
CA ALA A 29 2.58 13.81 -0.51
C ALA A 29 1.35 13.36 -1.32
N PRO A 30 1.15 13.89 -2.55
CA PRO A 30 -0.01 13.54 -3.35
C PRO A 30 -0.06 12.03 -3.59
N GLY A 31 -1.29 11.50 -3.61
CA GLY A 31 -1.67 10.09 -3.47
C GLY A 31 -0.82 9.06 -4.22
N GLY A 32 -0.82 7.85 -3.67
CA GLY A 32 -0.10 6.69 -4.19
C GLY A 32 -0.52 5.45 -3.42
N TRP A 33 -0.38 4.27 -4.03
CA TRP A 33 -0.82 3.01 -3.44
C TRP A 33 0.04 2.63 -2.25
N ARG A 34 -0.59 2.39 -1.10
CA ARG A 34 0.09 2.01 0.15
C ARG A 34 -0.01 0.52 0.42
N PHE A 35 1.12 -0.11 0.63
CA PHE A 35 1.22 -1.53 0.98
C PHE A 35 2.50 -1.78 1.80
N THR A 36 2.66 -3.01 2.28
CA THR A 36 3.88 -3.45 2.96
C THR A 36 4.44 -4.66 2.25
N LEU A 37 5.76 -4.66 2.05
CA LEU A 37 6.51 -5.84 1.67
C LEU A 37 7.22 -6.39 2.91
N LYS A 38 7.24 -7.70 3.03
CA LYS A 38 8.13 -8.42 3.95
C LYS A 38 9.00 -9.38 3.16
N GLY A 39 10.24 -9.54 3.58
CA GLY A 39 11.20 -10.40 2.89
C GLY A 39 12.45 -10.65 3.72
N SER A 40 13.53 -11.08 3.07
CA SER A 40 14.76 -11.43 3.77
C SER A 40 15.55 -10.20 4.22
N PRO A 41 16.00 -10.12 5.49
CA PRO A 41 16.83 -9.04 6.03
C PRO A 41 18.10 -8.73 5.23
N ARG A 42 18.68 -9.76 4.60
CA ARG A 42 19.93 -9.65 3.85
C ARG A 42 19.85 -8.68 2.68
N HIS A 43 18.64 -8.47 2.19
CA HIS A 43 18.37 -7.73 0.95
C HIS A 43 17.78 -6.35 1.24
N TYR A 44 17.83 -5.89 2.49
CA TYR A 44 17.14 -4.69 2.93
C TYR A 44 17.47 -3.46 2.07
N ASP A 45 18.76 -3.19 1.91
CA ASP A 45 19.26 -2.00 1.22
C ASP A 45 19.01 -2.08 -0.29
N ASP A 46 19.33 -3.20 -0.93
CA ASP A 46 19.12 -3.40 -2.38
C ASP A 46 17.64 -3.23 -2.77
N VAL A 47 16.74 -3.87 -2.01
CA VAL A 47 15.29 -3.81 -2.28
C VAL A 47 14.77 -2.39 -2.06
N ARG A 48 15.26 -1.71 -1.02
CA ARG A 48 14.90 -0.30 -0.78
C ARG A 48 15.33 0.55 -1.96
N GLU A 49 16.58 0.43 -2.40
CA GLU A 49 17.12 1.20 -3.52
C GLU A 49 16.32 0.95 -4.81
N ILE A 50 16.02 -0.31 -5.13
CA ILE A 50 15.21 -0.68 -6.30
C ILE A 50 13.82 -0.04 -6.26
N ILE A 51 13.14 -0.09 -5.10
CA ILE A 51 11.81 0.51 -4.92
C ILE A 51 11.88 2.03 -5.12
N GLU A 52 12.84 2.70 -4.48
CA GLU A 52 12.97 4.16 -4.53
C GLU A 52 13.37 4.67 -5.91
N ALA A 53 14.22 3.92 -6.64
CA ALA A 53 14.61 4.24 -8.01
C ALA A 53 13.50 4.04 -9.07
N GLY A 54 12.44 3.27 -8.74
CA GLY A 54 11.35 2.93 -9.68
C GLY A 54 10.00 3.56 -9.34
N GLY A 55 9.98 4.65 -8.58
CA GLY A 55 8.76 5.42 -8.29
C GLY A 55 7.94 4.93 -7.09
N GLY A 56 8.56 4.10 -6.24
CA GLY A 56 8.12 3.86 -4.86
C GLY A 56 8.78 4.82 -3.88
N THR A 57 8.22 4.93 -2.69
CA THR A 57 8.85 5.59 -1.53
C THR A 57 8.71 4.69 -0.32
N VAL A 58 9.83 4.32 0.29
CA VAL A 58 9.84 3.54 1.54
C VAL A 58 9.78 4.52 2.71
N TYR A 59 8.57 4.87 3.14
CA TYR A 59 8.34 5.86 4.21
C TYR A 59 8.56 5.29 5.61
N PHE A 60 8.61 3.96 5.74
CA PHE A 60 9.07 3.27 6.93
C PHE A 60 9.71 1.96 6.49
N GLY A 61 10.86 1.61 7.06
CA GLY A 61 11.43 0.29 6.87
C GLY A 61 12.22 -0.16 8.09
N GLU A 62 12.28 -1.47 8.26
CA GLU A 62 12.98 -2.13 9.37
C GLU A 62 13.81 -3.27 8.79
N ALA A 63 15.14 -3.18 8.91
CA ALA A 63 16.05 -4.14 8.30
C ALA A 63 16.01 -5.52 8.96
N LEU A 64 15.65 -5.57 10.25
CA LEU A 64 15.54 -6.81 10.99
C LEU A 64 14.44 -6.72 12.05
N THR A 65 13.30 -7.32 11.74
CA THR A 65 12.22 -7.63 12.67
C THR A 65 12.20 -9.12 12.96
N TYR A 66 11.87 -9.53 14.18
CA TYR A 66 11.67 -10.94 14.49
C TYR A 66 10.18 -11.30 14.44
N GLU A 67 9.78 -12.14 13.49
CA GLU A 67 8.41 -12.60 13.35
C GLU A 67 8.34 -14.13 13.31
N ARG A 68 7.55 -14.72 14.21
CA ARG A 68 7.27 -16.18 14.26
C ARG A 68 8.52 -17.08 14.20
N GLY A 69 9.62 -16.65 14.81
CA GLY A 69 10.87 -17.42 14.83
C GLY A 69 11.84 -17.12 13.69
N ALA A 70 11.51 -16.21 12.79
CA ALA A 70 12.34 -15.83 11.64
C ALA A 70 12.66 -14.33 11.64
N GLY A 71 13.89 -13.98 11.23
CA GLY A 71 14.24 -12.60 10.92
C GLY A 71 13.67 -12.20 9.57
N VAL A 72 12.94 -11.09 9.52
CA VAL A 72 12.33 -10.53 8.32
C VAL A 72 12.69 -9.04 8.18
N ALA A 73 12.88 -8.58 6.96
CA ALA A 73 12.88 -7.16 6.64
C ALA A 73 11.45 -6.70 6.34
N LEU A 74 11.16 -5.44 6.64
CA LEU A 74 9.88 -4.80 6.38
C LEU A 74 10.09 -3.50 5.61
N TRP A 75 9.32 -3.30 4.55
CA TRP A 75 9.25 -2.05 3.79
C TRP A 75 7.79 -1.61 3.67
N ARG A 76 7.43 -0.48 4.29
CA ARG A 76 6.15 0.19 4.03
C ARG A 76 6.34 1.14 2.87
N VAL A 77 5.61 0.86 1.80
CA VAL A 77 5.80 1.51 0.51
C VAL A 77 4.58 2.36 0.20
N GLN A 78 4.81 3.57 -0.29
CA GLN A 78 3.84 4.35 -1.05
C GLN A 78 4.35 4.44 -2.49
N ALA A 79 3.64 3.83 -3.43
CA ALA A 79 4.05 3.79 -4.83
C ALA A 79 3.20 4.70 -5.70
N ARG A 80 3.84 5.49 -6.57
CA ARG A 80 3.18 6.25 -7.64
C ARG A 80 3.40 5.61 -9.02
N SER A 81 4.48 4.83 -9.15
CA SER A 81 4.77 3.96 -10.28
C SER A 81 5.21 2.58 -9.75
N PHE A 82 5.18 1.59 -10.64
CA PHE A 82 5.58 0.21 -10.39
C PHE A 82 6.73 -0.24 -11.29
N GLU A 83 7.48 0.69 -11.89
CA GLU A 83 8.68 0.37 -12.69
C GLU A 83 9.76 -0.40 -11.90
N TRP A 84 9.72 -0.33 -10.56
CA TRP A 84 10.56 -1.13 -9.68
C TRP A 84 10.19 -2.62 -9.65
N LEU A 85 8.94 -3.01 -9.95
CA LEU A 85 8.50 -4.42 -9.82
C LEU A 85 9.26 -5.36 -10.78
N PRO A 86 9.34 -5.09 -12.09
CA PRO A 86 10.14 -5.93 -12.99
C PRO A 86 11.61 -5.98 -12.58
N ARG A 87 12.19 -4.83 -12.21
CA ARG A 87 13.59 -4.74 -11.76
C ARG A 87 13.85 -5.57 -10.50
N LEU A 88 12.91 -5.55 -9.55
CA LEU A 88 12.99 -6.37 -8.34
C LEU A 88 13.01 -7.86 -8.68
N TYR A 89 12.17 -8.32 -9.62
CA TYR A 89 12.14 -9.73 -10.02
C TYR A 89 13.41 -10.14 -10.77
N GLU A 90 13.92 -9.29 -11.66
CA GLU A 90 15.17 -9.52 -12.39
C GLU A 90 16.35 -9.62 -11.42
N TRP A 91 16.50 -8.64 -10.53
CA TRP A 91 17.55 -8.64 -9.52
C TRP A 91 17.41 -9.83 -8.55
N TRP A 92 16.20 -10.18 -8.14
CA TRP A 92 15.96 -11.28 -7.20
C TRP A 92 16.34 -12.63 -7.81
N ALA A 93 15.98 -12.88 -9.06
CA ALA A 93 16.37 -14.10 -9.77
C ALA A 93 17.90 -14.22 -9.88
N GLU A 94 18.59 -13.10 -10.09
CA GLU A 94 20.06 -13.05 -10.13
C GLU A 94 20.67 -13.28 -8.73
N ALA A 95 20.10 -12.66 -7.69
CA ALA A 95 20.54 -12.85 -6.31
C ALA A 95 20.47 -14.32 -5.89
N GLU A 96 19.38 -15.03 -6.20
CA GLU A 96 19.22 -16.46 -5.91
C GLU A 96 20.13 -17.36 -6.76
N ARG A 97 20.56 -16.87 -7.93
CA ARG A 97 21.53 -17.58 -8.80
C ARG A 97 22.95 -17.49 -8.24
N VAL A 98 23.32 -16.33 -7.69
CA VAL A 98 24.65 -16.08 -7.10
C VAL A 98 24.77 -16.74 -5.73
N GLU A 99 23.77 -16.57 -4.88
CA GLU A 99 23.69 -17.22 -3.57
C GLU A 99 22.50 -18.19 -3.55
N PRO A 100 22.71 -19.51 -3.31
CA PRO A 100 21.64 -20.50 -3.34
C PRO A 100 20.78 -20.47 -2.06
N ILE A 101 20.39 -19.28 -1.61
CA ILE A 101 19.48 -19.05 -0.50
C ILE A 101 18.15 -18.61 -1.10
N ILE A 102 17.15 -19.48 -1.01
CA ILE A 102 15.79 -19.17 -1.41
C ILE A 102 15.22 -18.15 -0.41
N SER A 103 14.75 -17.02 -0.91
CA SER A 103 14.08 -15.98 -0.11
C SER A 103 12.74 -15.64 -0.73
N ASP A 104 11.74 -15.25 0.06
CA ASP A 104 10.41 -14.89 -0.45
C ASP A 104 10.08 -13.44 -0.12
N PHE A 105 9.27 -12.82 -0.99
CA PHE A 105 8.64 -11.55 -0.72
C PHE A 105 7.14 -11.72 -0.58
N HIS A 106 6.59 -11.20 0.51
CA HIS A 106 5.18 -11.25 0.84
C HIS A 106 4.59 -9.85 0.85
N LEU A 107 3.47 -9.67 0.16
CA LEU A 107 2.75 -8.41 0.12
C LEU A 107 1.62 -8.40 1.14
N TYR A 108 1.50 -7.31 1.88
CA TYR A 108 0.44 -7.06 2.86
C TYR A 108 -0.26 -5.75 2.56
N LEU A 109 -1.59 -5.75 2.71
CA LEU A 109 -2.41 -4.54 2.61
C LEU A 109 -2.60 -3.92 4.00
N PRO A 110 -2.73 -2.59 4.11
CA PRO A 110 -2.96 -1.93 5.41
C PRO A 110 -4.19 -2.42 6.17
N SER A 111 -5.19 -2.95 5.46
CA SER A 111 -6.41 -3.54 6.04
C SER A 111 -6.16 -4.86 6.76
N ASN A 112 -5.07 -5.57 6.46
CA ASN A 112 -4.73 -6.85 7.08
C ASN A 112 -3.21 -7.09 7.08
N LEU A 113 -2.56 -6.76 8.19
CA LEU A 113 -1.13 -6.98 8.38
C LEU A 113 -0.78 -8.38 8.96
N LYS A 114 -1.79 -9.18 9.30
CA LYS A 114 -1.61 -10.51 9.91
C LYS A 114 -1.35 -11.60 8.88
N TYR A 115 -1.95 -11.46 7.70
CA TYR A 115 -1.88 -12.44 6.62
C TYR A 115 -1.42 -11.77 5.33
N ALA A 116 -0.49 -12.40 4.63
CA ALA A 116 -0.05 -11.92 3.34
C ALA A 116 -1.24 -11.95 2.38
N ALA A 117 -1.41 -10.86 1.62
CA ALA A 117 -2.38 -10.78 0.55
C ALA A 117 -1.97 -11.65 -0.63
N LEU A 118 -0.67 -11.68 -0.95
CA LEU A 118 -0.07 -12.59 -1.94
C LEU A 118 1.44 -12.78 -1.68
N THR A 119 2.02 -13.76 -2.34
CA THR A 119 3.48 -13.95 -2.44
C THR A 119 3.95 -13.55 -3.82
N LEU A 120 5.03 -12.78 -3.91
CA LEU A 120 5.62 -12.38 -5.19
C LEU A 120 6.19 -13.59 -5.95
N ARG A 121 6.60 -14.67 -5.26
CA ARG A 121 7.16 -15.87 -5.92
C ARG A 121 6.20 -16.52 -6.90
N GLN A 122 4.90 -16.47 -6.59
CA GLN A 122 3.86 -17.17 -7.35
C GLN A 122 3.03 -16.23 -8.22
N THR A 123 3.38 -14.94 -8.26
CA THR A 123 2.59 -13.91 -8.94
C THR A 123 3.51 -13.11 -9.85
N PRO A 124 3.23 -13.02 -11.16
CA PRO A 124 4.01 -12.19 -12.07
C PRO A 124 3.97 -10.69 -11.71
N PRO A 125 5.00 -9.90 -12.07
CA PRO A 125 5.05 -8.46 -11.76
C PRO A 125 3.79 -7.68 -12.15
N ALA A 126 3.26 -7.94 -13.36
CA ALA A 126 2.06 -7.26 -13.86
C ALA A 126 0.79 -7.58 -13.05
N GLU A 127 0.67 -8.81 -12.54
CA GLU A 127 -0.44 -9.22 -11.69
C GLU A 127 -0.32 -8.63 -10.28
N VAL A 128 0.90 -8.54 -9.73
CA VAL A 128 1.15 -7.84 -8.47
C VAL A 128 0.76 -6.37 -8.58
N GLU A 129 1.18 -5.70 -9.66
CA GLU A 129 0.80 -4.32 -9.94
C GLU A 129 -0.73 -4.16 -10.03
N ALA A 130 -1.39 -4.98 -10.85
CA ALA A 130 -2.85 -4.95 -10.99
C ALA A 130 -3.56 -5.17 -9.65
N PHE A 131 -3.05 -6.10 -8.83
CA PHE A 131 -3.57 -6.38 -7.50
C PHE A 131 -3.44 -5.16 -6.59
N ILE A 132 -2.27 -4.52 -6.53
CA ILE A 132 -2.04 -3.34 -5.69
C ILE A 132 -2.95 -2.20 -6.15
N ARG A 133 -3.03 -1.93 -7.45
CA ARG A 133 -3.85 -0.85 -8.00
C ARG A 133 -5.32 -0.98 -7.63
N THR A 134 -5.82 -2.22 -7.59
CA THR A 134 -7.21 -2.55 -7.28
C THR A 134 -7.51 -2.50 -5.79
N ASN A 135 -6.58 -2.92 -4.93
CA ASN A 135 -6.88 -3.23 -3.53
C ASN A 135 -6.19 -2.33 -2.50
N ALA A 136 -5.10 -1.65 -2.86
CA ALA A 136 -4.36 -0.82 -1.93
C ALA A 136 -4.99 0.57 -1.78
N PRO A 137 -5.06 1.12 -0.55
CA PRO A 137 -5.53 2.47 -0.33
C PRO A 137 -4.55 3.49 -0.94
N THR A 138 -5.10 4.61 -1.43
CA THR A 138 -4.33 5.69 -2.08
C THR A 138 -4.23 6.96 -1.24
N ASP A 139 -4.84 6.96 -0.05
CA ASP A 139 -4.86 8.12 0.84
C ASP A 139 -3.45 8.59 1.22
N ALA A 140 -3.32 9.88 1.50
CA ALA A 140 -2.09 10.47 1.99
C ALA A 140 -1.59 9.77 3.26
N ILE A 141 -0.27 9.64 3.39
CA ILE A 141 0.34 9.17 4.63
C ILE A 141 0.01 10.19 5.74
N PRO A 142 -0.57 9.77 6.88
CA PRO A 142 -0.74 10.65 8.02
C PRO A 142 0.66 11.11 8.49
N VAL A 143 0.97 12.38 8.30
CA VAL A 143 2.08 13.03 8.98
C VAL A 143 1.66 13.24 10.44
N GLY A 144 2.27 12.48 11.34
CA GLY A 144 2.16 12.64 12.78
C GLY A 144 3.25 13.56 13.32
#